data_AF-A0A1B0D498-F1
#
_entry.id   AF-A0A1B0D498-F1
#
_cell.length_a   1.000
_cell.length_b   1.000
_cell.length_c   1.000
_cell.angle_alpha   90.00
_cell.angle_beta   90.00
_cell.angle_gamma   90.00
#
_symmetry.space_group_name_H-M   'P 1'
#
loop_
_entity.id
_entity.type
_entity.pdbx_description
1 polymer ?
#
loop_
_entity_poly.entity_id
_entity_poly.type
_entity_poly.pdbx_seq_one_letter_code
_entity_poly.pdbx_strand_id
1 'polypeptide(L)'
;MTDDFAPSKKLILDLLEFVFKSPTYKNAPKCRQIVGQGLKNLTTSKLSFQTSAYFLFMLKMAKVNPLAVRDLLPFLKDQIIEVEFRRGSGRDARLRQQLNSLEDAVVAEKETA
;
A
#
# COMPACT_ATOMS: atom_id res chain seq x y z
N MET A 1 -28.78 8.74 11.65
CA MET A 1 -28.54 9.32 10.31
C MET A 1 -27.23 8.76 9.83
N THR A 2 -27.27 7.83 8.88
CA THR A 2 -26.08 7.32 8.21
C THR A 2 -25.51 8.41 7.32
N ASP A 3 -24.21 8.68 7.43
CA ASP A 3 -23.49 9.67 6.63
C ASP A 3 -23.66 9.39 5.12
N ASP A 4 -24.63 10.02 4.48
CA ASP A 4 -24.87 9.98 3.03
C ASP A 4 -23.72 10.63 2.22
N PHE A 5 -22.72 11.19 2.91
CA PHE A 5 -21.53 11.79 2.31
C PHE A 5 -20.30 10.89 2.27
N ALA A 6 -20.36 9.63 2.73
CA ALA A 6 -19.23 8.73 2.63
C ALA A 6 -18.95 8.40 1.15
N PRO A 7 -17.87 8.92 0.53
CA PRO A 7 -17.62 8.68 -0.88
C PRO A 7 -17.34 7.20 -1.09
N SER A 8 -17.83 6.65 -2.21
CA SER A 8 -17.61 5.24 -2.51
C SER A 8 -16.10 4.96 -2.59
N LYS A 9 -15.66 3.82 -2.02
CA LYS A 9 -14.24 3.44 -2.03
C LYS A 9 -13.65 3.43 -3.45
N LYS A 10 -14.49 3.18 -4.46
CA LYS A 10 -14.12 3.23 -5.86
C LYS A 10 -13.82 4.67 -6.31
N LEU A 11 -14.70 5.63 -6.01
CA LEU A 11 -14.51 7.03 -6.37
C LEU A 11 -13.22 7.62 -5.78
N ILE A 12 -12.89 7.26 -4.54
CA ILE A 12 -11.63 7.70 -3.92
C ILE A 12 -10.42 7.14 -4.68
N LEU A 13 -10.45 5.87 -5.07
CA LEU A 13 -9.36 5.25 -5.81
C LEU A 13 -9.24 5.83 -7.22
N ASP A 14 -10.35 6.07 -7.91
CA ASP A 14 -10.38 6.69 -9.23
C ASP A 14 -9.80 8.12 -9.17
N LEU A 15 -10.10 8.89 -8.11
CA LEU A 15 -9.52 10.21 -7.89
C LEU A 15 -8.01 10.14 -7.62
N LEU A 16 -7.56 9.20 -6.78
CA LEU A 16 -6.14 9.00 -6.52
C LEU A 16 -5.38 8.58 -7.79
N GLU A 17 -6.00 7.76 -8.63
CA GLU A 17 -5.46 7.37 -9.93
C GLU A 17 -5.25 8.55 -10.85
N PHE A 18 -6.26 9.42 -10.97
CA PHE A 18 -6.14 10.66 -11.71
C PHE A 18 -4.99 11.53 -11.19
N VAL A 19 -4.88 11.70 -9.87
CA VAL A 19 -3.81 12.48 -9.23
C VAL A 19 -2.43 11.89 -9.52
N PHE A 20 -2.24 10.58 -9.34
CA PHE A 20 -0.93 9.93 -9.52
C PHE A 20 -0.51 9.85 -11.00
N LYS A 21 -1.46 9.80 -11.93
CA LYS A 21 -1.17 9.88 -13.37
C LYS A 21 -0.80 11.29 -13.83
N SER A 22 -1.16 12.33 -13.07
CA SER A 22 -0.89 13.72 -13.44
C SER A 22 0.62 14.02 -13.58
N PRO A 23 1.02 14.86 -14.56
CA PRO A 23 2.41 15.32 -14.70
C PRO A 23 2.94 16.03 -13.46
N THR A 24 2.07 16.79 -12.78
CA THR A 24 2.40 17.52 -11.55
C THR A 24 2.88 16.58 -10.45
N TYR A 25 2.18 15.47 -10.23
CA TYR A 25 2.61 14.47 -9.25
C TYR A 25 3.93 13.80 -9.68
N LYS A 26 4.03 13.43 -10.96
CA LYS A 26 5.22 12.75 -11.49
C LYS A 26 6.48 13.63 -11.37
N ASN A 27 6.35 14.94 -11.57
CA ASN A 27 7.49 15.87 -11.58
C ASN A 27 7.77 16.55 -10.23
N ALA A 28 6.99 16.25 -9.18
CA ALA A 28 7.13 16.86 -7.86
C ALA A 28 7.66 15.86 -6.81
N PRO A 29 8.98 15.85 -6.50
CA PRO A 29 9.58 14.95 -5.51
C PRO A 29 8.91 15.04 -4.12
N LYS A 30 8.51 16.25 -3.71
CA LYS A 30 7.84 16.49 -2.42
C LYS A 30 6.50 15.74 -2.31
N CYS A 31 5.72 15.66 -3.40
CA CYS A 31 4.46 14.92 -3.41
C CYS A 31 4.69 13.42 -3.23
N ARG A 32 5.73 12.87 -3.85
CA ARG A 32 6.11 11.46 -3.66
C ARG A 32 6.53 11.18 -2.22
N GLN A 33 7.27 12.08 -1.59
CA GLN A 33 7.66 11.96 -0.18
C GLN A 33 6.44 11.95 0.75
N ILE A 34 5.45 12.83 0.52
CA ILE A 34 4.21 12.86 1.31
C ILE A 34 3.46 11.54 1.19
N VAL A 35 3.30 11.00 -0.03
CA VAL A 35 2.64 9.71 -0.25
C VAL A 35 3.41 8.59 0.44
N GLY A 36 4.73 8.54 0.28
CA GLY A 36 5.59 7.55 0.94
C GLY A 36 5.47 7.59 2.46
N GLN A 37 5.46 8.79 3.06
CA GLN A 37 5.28 8.95 4.50
C GLN A 37 3.88 8.49 4.95
N GLY A 38 2.84 8.84 4.20
CA GLY A 38 1.48 8.38 4.47
C GLY A 38 1.36 6.86 4.46
N LEU A 39 1.99 6.19 3.48
CA LEU A 39 2.02 4.74 3.37
C LEU A 39 2.79 4.09 4.53
N LYS A 40 3.91 4.67 4.97
CA LYS A 40 4.65 4.21 6.16
C LYS A 40 3.79 4.30 7.41
N ASN A 41 3.15 5.44 7.64
CA ASN A 41 2.25 5.65 8.78
C ASN A 41 1.07 4.65 8.78
N LEU A 42 0.49 4.40 7.60
CA LEU A 42 -0.60 3.43 7.44
C LEU A 42 -0.12 2.00 7.72
N THR A 43 1.10 1.66 7.29
CA THR A 43 1.73 0.36 7.55
C THR A 43 1.90 0.12 9.04
N THR A 44 2.55 1.04 9.75
CA THR A 44 2.78 0.92 11.19
C THR A 44 1.48 0.85 11.99
N SER A 45 0.43 1.58 11.57
CA SER A 45 -0.84 1.64 12.31
C SER A 45 -1.82 0.50 12.00
N LYS A 46 -1.77 -0.09 10.80
CA LYS A 46 -2.80 -1.05 10.34
C LYS A 46 -2.29 -2.48 10.14
N LEU A 47 -1.00 -2.68 9.85
CA LEU A 47 -0.48 -4.00 9.47
C LEU A 47 -0.73 -5.07 10.54
N SER A 48 -0.53 -4.72 11.82
CA SER A 48 -0.65 -5.63 12.97
C SER A 48 -2.09 -6.04 13.28
N PHE A 49 -3.07 -5.18 13.04
CA PHE A 49 -4.46 -5.39 13.47
C PHE A 49 -5.41 -5.70 12.31
N GLN A 50 -5.10 -5.25 11.09
CA GLN A 50 -5.98 -5.31 9.93
C GLN A 50 -5.24 -5.84 8.69
N THR A 51 -4.42 -6.87 8.86
CA THR A 51 -3.51 -7.40 7.83
C THR A 51 -4.20 -7.64 6.48
N SER A 52 -5.33 -8.36 6.44
CA SER A 52 -6.03 -8.64 5.19
C SER A 52 -6.53 -7.38 4.48
N ALA A 53 -7.10 -6.43 5.22
CA ALA A 53 -7.59 -5.18 4.65
C ALA A 53 -6.42 -4.29 4.19
N TYR A 54 -5.32 -4.29 4.94
CA TYR A 54 -4.08 -3.60 4.59
C TYR A 54 -3.53 -4.11 3.25
N PHE A 55 -3.33 -5.42 3.09
CA PHE A 55 -2.79 -5.97 1.84
C PHE A 55 -3.74 -5.78 0.66
N LEU A 56 -5.06 -5.89 0.87
CA LEU A 56 -6.04 -5.59 -0.19
C LEU A 56 -5.96 -4.13 -0.64
N PHE A 57 -5.75 -3.19 0.29
CA PHE A 57 -5.50 -1.79 -0.03
C PHE A 57 -4.17 -1.63 -0.80
N MET A 58 -3.09 -2.24 -0.32
CA MET A 58 -1.76 -2.14 -0.96
C MET A 58 -1.76 -2.72 -2.38
N LEU A 59 -2.46 -3.83 -2.63
CA LEU A 59 -2.62 -4.39 -3.97
C LEU A 59 -3.38 -3.45 -4.91
N LYS A 60 -4.41 -2.77 -4.42
CA LYS A 60 -5.10 -1.74 -5.21
C LYS A 60 -4.20 -0.54 -5.47
N MET A 61 -3.46 -0.09 -4.45
CA MET A 61 -2.48 0.99 -4.60
C MET A 61 -1.38 0.64 -5.59
N ALA A 62 -0.95 -0.62 -5.68
CA ALA A 62 0.07 -1.07 -6.63
C ALA A 62 -0.40 -0.89 -8.09
N LYS A 63 -1.69 -1.11 -8.38
CA LYS A 63 -2.27 -0.84 -9.70
C LYS A 63 -2.29 0.64 -10.07
N VAL A 64 -2.46 1.49 -9.06
CA VAL A 64 -2.63 2.94 -9.26
C VAL A 64 -1.29 3.68 -9.26
N ASN A 65 -0.37 3.26 -8.39
CA ASN A 65 0.94 3.86 -8.20
C ASN A 65 1.96 2.78 -7.78
N PRO A 66 2.42 1.95 -8.74
CA PRO A 66 3.32 0.82 -8.45
C PRO A 66 4.65 1.28 -7.86
N LEU A 67 5.15 2.45 -8.29
CA LEU A 67 6.42 3.01 -7.80
C LEU A 67 6.35 3.31 -6.29
N ALA A 68 5.27 3.95 -5.82
CA ALA A 68 5.14 4.27 -4.40
C ALA A 68 5.07 3.02 -3.52
N VAL A 69 4.39 1.96 -3.99
CA VAL A 69 4.33 0.68 -3.28
C VAL A 69 5.68 -0.02 -3.29
N ARG A 70 6.37 -0.03 -4.43
CA ARG A 70 7.72 -0.60 -4.55
C ARG A 70 8.69 0.03 -3.57
N ASP A 71 8.70 1.36 -3.50
CA ASP A 71 9.62 2.11 -2.64
C ASP A 71 9.30 1.90 -1.14
N LEU A 72 8.08 1.43 -0.81
CA LEU A 72 7.68 1.03 0.54
C LEU A 72 8.10 -0.40 0.91
N LEU A 73 8.28 -1.30 -0.07
CA LEU A 73 8.51 -2.73 0.20
C LEU A 73 9.63 -3.03 1.21
N PRO A 74 10.80 -2.36 1.19
CA PRO A 74 11.84 -2.60 2.19
C PRO A 74 11.33 -2.34 3.61
N PHE A 75 10.67 -1.21 3.83
CA PHE A 75 10.08 -0.87 5.13
C PHE A 75 8.98 -1.84 5.55
N LEU A 76 8.13 -2.26 4.60
CA LEU A 76 7.07 -3.23 4.89
C LEU A 76 7.66 -4.59 5.33
N LYS A 77 8.76 -5.04 4.73
CA LYS A 77 9.44 -6.28 5.14
C LYS A 77 9.93 -6.20 6.58
N ASP A 78 10.51 -5.08 6.98
CA ASP A 78 10.95 -4.84 8.36
C ASP A 78 9.75 -4.85 9.33
N GLN A 79 8.65 -4.18 8.97
CA GLN A 79 7.44 -4.16 9.79
C GLN A 79 6.76 -5.53 9.90
N ILE A 80 6.85 -6.37 8.87
CA ILE A 80 6.35 -7.76 8.92
C ILE A 80 7.11 -8.56 9.97
N ILE A 81 8.44 -8.44 10.02
CA ILE A 81 9.26 -9.13 11.03
C ILE A 81 8.83 -8.68 12.43
N GLU A 82 8.62 -7.39 12.65
CA GLU A 82 8.10 -6.89 13.93
C GLU A 82 6.72 -7.45 14.28
N VAL A 83 5.81 -7.54 13.31
CA VAL A 83 4.47 -8.09 13.53
C VAL A 83 4.52 -9.58 13.87
N GLU A 84 5.34 -10.35 13.17
CA GLU A 84 5.56 -11.78 13.46
C GLU A 84 6.11 -11.98 14.87
N PHE A 85 7.09 -11.16 15.26
CA PHE A 85 7.65 -11.18 16.62
C PHE A 85 6.59 -10.85 17.68
N ARG A 86 5.82 -9.77 17.49
CA ARG A 86 4.77 -9.35 18.43
C ARG A 86 3.63 -10.35 18.56
N ARG A 87 3.34 -11.12 17.50
CA ARG A 87 2.32 -12.18 17.50
C ARG A 87 2.80 -13.50 18.11
N GLY A 88 4.11 -13.64 18.36
CA GLY A 88 4.70 -14.88 18.86
C GLY A 88 4.64 -16.07 17.89
N SER A 89 4.27 -15.83 16.62
CA SER A 89 4.15 -16.89 15.61
C SER A 89 5.50 -17.29 15.00
N GLY A 90 6.55 -16.48 15.22
CA GLY A 90 7.88 -16.66 14.64
C GLY A 90 7.91 -16.36 13.14
N ARG A 91 7.09 -17.06 12.35
CA ARG A 91 6.89 -16.83 10.91
C ARG A 91 5.44 -17.05 10.51
N ASP A 92 4.75 -15.98 10.14
CA ASP A 92 3.33 -16.02 9.77
C ASP A 92 3.22 -16.32 8.26
N ALA A 93 2.95 -17.58 7.92
CA ALA A 93 2.89 -18.05 6.53
C ALA A 93 1.89 -17.25 5.67
N ARG A 94 0.75 -16.84 6.26
CA ARG A 94 -0.28 -16.08 5.56
C ARG A 94 0.19 -14.66 5.29
N LEU A 95 0.82 -14.01 6.27
CA LEU A 95 1.40 -12.68 6.12
C LEU A 95 2.47 -12.66 5.02
N ARG A 96 3.33 -13.70 5.00
CA ARG A 96 4.36 -13.87 3.96
C ARG A 96 3.77 -14.12 2.58
N GLN A 97 2.72 -14.93 2.48
CA GLN A 97 2.02 -15.15 1.20
C GLN A 97 1.42 -13.84 0.66
N GLN A 98 0.83 -13.01 1.53
CA GLN A 98 0.29 -11.72 1.11
C GLN A 98 1.38 -10.73 0.68
N LEU A 99 2.54 -10.75 1.33
CA LEU A 99 3.71 -10.00 0.88
C LEU A 99 4.15 -10.45 -0.51
N ASN A 100 4.30 -11.74 -0.75
CA ASN A 100 4.74 -12.27 -2.05
C ASN A 100 3.78 -11.82 -3.16
N SER A 101 2.47 -11.94 -2.95
CA SER A 101 1.47 -11.46 -3.91
C SER A 101 1.55 -9.96 -4.19
N LEU A 102 1.93 -9.15 -3.20
CA LEU A 102 2.15 -7.72 -3.39
C LEU A 102 3.42 -7.44 -4.18
N GLU A 103 4.49 -8.19 -3.93
CA GLU A 103 5.75 -8.09 -4.69
C GLU A 103 5.52 -8.45 -6.16
N ASP A 104 4.83 -9.56 -6.43
CA ASP A 104 4.48 -10.00 -7.78
C ASP A 104 3.66 -8.92 -8.53
N ALA A 105 2.68 -8.32 -7.84
CA ALA A 105 1.86 -7.25 -8.42
C ALA A 105 2.68 -6.00 -8.80
N VAL A 106 3.69 -5.65 -8.00
CA VAL A 106 4.58 -4.52 -8.29
C VAL A 106 5.54 -4.83 -9.44
N VAL A 107 5.95 -6.09 -9.61
CA VAL A 107 6.80 -6.52 -10.73
C VAL A 107 6.00 -6.53 -12.03
N ALA A 108 4.78 -7.08 -12.05
CA ALA A 108 3.95 -7.16 -13.24
C ALA A 108 3.69 -5.78 -13.88
N GLU A 109 3.48 -4.74 -13.06
CA GLU A 109 3.25 -3.37 -13.54
C GLU A 109 4.50 -2.69 -14.15
N LYS A 110 5.70 -3.30 -14.06
CA LYS A 110 6.88 -2.83 -14.81
C LYS A 110 6.87 -3.25 -16.29
N GLU A 111 6.12 -4.28 -16.65
CA GLU A 111 6.11 -4.82 -18.02
C GLU A 111 5.08 -4.12 -18.92
N THR A 112 4.15 -3.37 -18.31
CA THR A 112 3.05 -2.66 -18.98
C THR A 112 3.19 -1.14 -19.06
N ALA A 113 4.26 -0.56 -18.50
CA ALA A 113 4.49 0.89 -18.42
C ALA A 113 5.72 1.34 -19.22
#